data_AF-A0A927FBN9-F1
#
_entry.id   AF-A0A927FBN9-F1
#
_cell.length_a   1.000
_cell.length_b   1.000
_cell.length_c   1.000
_cell.angle_alpha   90.00
_cell.angle_beta   90.00
_cell.angle_gamma   90.00
#
_symmetry.space_group_name_H-M   'P 1'
#
loop_
_entity.id
_entity.type
_entity.pdbx_description
1 polymer ?
#
loop_
_entity_poly.entity_id
_entity_poly.type
_entity_poly.pdbx_seq_one_letter_code
_entity_poly.pdbx_strand_id
1 'polypeptide(L)'
;MILCYDLEVSPETFDVAGAIALAQAQAKSQSSELETIVLIPGKKAGFRSNDDTYPINEQRWRLTELVLPLISICAPNCSVLSFKSRNEAAAWLEKFSPKNQRYPIGYDIEKPHAQFCVSEFLAAVKAERTLPKWEADPQALSISMEWIQKNLPKAAKGIVSITLRQTHSFAPRNSNIEEWKSATTWLQARGYGVIVVPDTETAVTAIDDWPNETLWQTPCYNLKIRQALYQSCTLNLFVNNGPAILCYQSNSPYLSFKLVTPGVNVSNIEYFAKEGFYPTQPWPQSSDKQKLVWEDDNFLTITSAIEEWEADTPRNYDFWRAACLEASKAGEKQKLASYSAVAAAFCHDRSAALALRTGAIASLGRLSEAMLIVLAAIEENLDPTRFQQELSQWKTKIPAGSFELLERILSKQAALTKESGKLLSLRELVETLQNQKTYHSLYIYGTGVTGEKALKSLPNPNSAIGFSDSNPELHGKTRHGKPIVAPQTAVDDLDSQILIASMYGDEILESLLKRGVSIDRIAFADL
;
A
#
# COMPACT_ATOMS: atom_id res chain seq x y z
N MET A 1 2.84 16.97 26.75
CA MET A 1 2.78 15.50 26.97
C MET A 1 4.18 14.95 27.17
N ILE A 2 4.34 13.89 27.97
CA ILE A 2 5.63 13.28 28.31
C ILE A 2 5.66 11.81 27.87
N LEU A 3 6.58 11.44 26.97
CA LEU A 3 6.84 10.03 26.63
C LEU A 3 7.76 9.41 27.70
N CYS A 4 7.29 8.38 28.37
CA CYS A 4 8.04 7.55 29.29
C CYS A 4 8.57 6.33 28.53
N TYR A 5 9.80 6.40 28.04
CA TYR A 5 10.45 5.29 27.35
C TYR A 5 11.26 4.47 28.35
N ASP A 6 10.63 3.42 28.88
CA ASP A 6 11.20 2.62 29.96
C ASP A 6 11.98 1.41 29.45
N LEU A 7 13.30 1.45 29.65
CA LEU A 7 14.22 0.41 29.22
C LEU A 7 14.07 -0.90 30.00
N GLU A 8 13.20 -1.00 31.01
CA GLU A 8 12.79 -2.29 31.59
C GLU A 8 11.85 -3.08 30.66
N VAL A 9 11.08 -2.39 29.81
CA VAL A 9 10.03 -2.99 28.96
C VAL A 9 10.08 -2.52 27.51
N SER A 10 10.94 -1.58 27.15
CA SER A 10 11.22 -1.08 25.79
C SER A 10 12.66 -1.39 25.40
N PRO A 11 12.94 -1.76 24.13
CA PRO A 11 14.27 -2.18 23.73
C PRO A 11 15.08 -0.98 23.24
N GLU A 12 16.41 -1.06 23.31
CA GLU A 12 17.33 -0.08 22.72
C GLU A 12 17.46 -0.25 21.19
N THR A 13 16.33 -0.25 20.47
CA THR A 13 16.24 -0.49 19.02
C THR A 13 15.53 0.68 18.31
N PHE A 14 15.21 0.49 17.03
CA PHE A 14 14.38 1.41 16.25
C PHE A 14 12.93 1.53 16.77
N ASP A 15 12.50 0.68 17.70
CA ASP A 15 11.15 0.73 18.29
C ASP A 15 10.88 2.06 19.04
N VAL A 16 11.92 2.77 19.46
CA VAL A 16 11.79 4.12 20.03
C VAL A 16 11.11 5.09 19.05
N ALA A 17 11.38 4.96 17.75
CA ALA A 17 10.75 5.80 16.74
C ALA A 17 9.23 5.56 16.71
N GLY A 18 8.80 4.30 16.85
CA GLY A 18 7.38 3.96 16.94
C GLY A 18 6.72 4.52 18.20
N ALA A 19 7.37 4.40 19.35
CA ALA A 19 6.88 4.99 20.60
C ALA A 19 6.72 6.53 20.50
N ILE A 20 7.69 7.22 19.87
CA ILE A 20 7.61 8.66 19.62
C ILE A 20 6.45 8.99 18.68
N ALA A 21 6.28 8.23 17.59
CA ALA A 21 5.22 8.45 16.63
C ALA A 21 3.83 8.38 17.27
N LEU A 22 3.61 7.35 18.09
CA LEU A 22 2.36 7.15 18.82
C LEU A 22 2.14 8.21 19.90
N ALA A 23 3.20 8.62 20.63
CA ALA A 23 3.13 9.68 21.61
C ALA A 23 2.76 11.04 20.98
N GLN A 24 3.35 11.38 19.83
CA GLN A 24 3.04 12.59 19.07
C GLN A 24 1.58 12.57 18.58
N ALA A 25 1.12 11.44 18.04
CA ALA A 25 -0.26 11.27 17.61
C ALA A 25 -1.26 11.40 18.79
N GLN A 26 -0.92 10.83 19.95
CA GLN A 26 -1.71 10.95 21.18
C GLN A 26 -1.73 12.39 21.69
N ALA A 27 -0.59 13.09 21.75
CA ALA A 27 -0.51 14.48 22.17
C ALA A 27 -1.39 15.38 21.30
N LYS A 28 -1.27 15.24 19.97
CA LYS A 28 -2.05 15.98 18.98
C LYS A 28 -3.55 15.75 19.14
N SER A 29 -3.98 14.52 19.43
CA SER A 29 -5.39 14.20 19.69
C SER A 29 -5.98 14.88 20.93
N GLN A 30 -5.11 15.37 21.84
CA GLN A 30 -5.47 16.13 23.03
C GLN A 30 -5.21 17.63 22.86
N SER A 31 -5.00 18.11 21.63
CA SER A 31 -4.61 19.51 21.35
C SER A 31 -3.38 19.95 22.15
N SER A 32 -2.42 19.03 22.33
CA SER A 32 -1.17 19.25 23.04
C SER A 32 0.02 18.78 22.19
N GLU A 33 1.24 19.06 22.64
CA GLU A 33 2.46 18.61 21.97
C GLU A 33 3.22 17.60 22.83
N LEU A 34 4.06 16.78 22.19
CA LEU A 34 5.07 16.01 22.90
C LEU A 34 6.19 16.98 23.31
N GLU A 35 6.40 17.16 24.60
CA GLU A 35 7.33 18.18 25.11
C GLU A 35 8.61 17.56 25.65
N THR A 36 8.50 16.38 26.25
CA THR A 36 9.62 15.70 26.92
C THR A 36 9.58 14.21 26.65
N ILE A 37 10.76 13.66 26.38
CA ILE A 37 11.02 12.23 26.32
C ILE A 37 11.90 11.87 27.50
N VAL A 38 11.41 10.97 28.34
CA VAL A 38 12.09 10.51 29.55
C VAL A 38 12.57 9.08 29.31
N LEU A 39 13.89 8.91 29.24
CA LEU A 39 14.55 7.61 29.18
C LEU A 39 14.72 7.08 30.60
N ILE A 40 14.00 6.00 30.91
CA ILE A 40 13.94 5.43 32.26
C ILE A 40 14.82 4.18 32.31
N PRO A 41 15.84 4.13 33.18
CA PRO A 41 16.70 2.96 33.28
C PRO A 41 15.92 1.70 33.69
N GLY A 42 16.22 0.59 33.00
CA GLY A 42 15.82 -0.75 33.38
C GLY A 42 16.60 -1.26 34.60
N LYS A 43 16.13 -2.37 35.17
CA LYS A 43 16.64 -2.93 36.44
C LYS A 43 18.00 -3.61 36.26
N LYS A 44 18.28 -4.16 35.08
CA LYS A 44 19.53 -4.88 34.79
C LYS A 44 20.53 -3.94 34.13
N ALA A 45 21.38 -3.31 34.94
CA ALA A 45 22.40 -2.36 34.50
C ALA A 45 21.87 -1.20 33.63
N GLY A 46 20.59 -0.84 33.80
CA GLY A 46 19.90 0.20 33.03
C GLY A 46 19.05 -0.31 31.86
N PHE A 47 18.97 -1.63 31.65
CA PHE A 47 18.24 -2.27 30.53
C PHE A 47 17.30 -3.37 31.01
N ARG A 48 16.60 -3.98 30.07
CA ARG A 48 15.60 -5.04 30.28
C ARG A 48 16.21 -6.23 31.01
N SER A 49 15.51 -6.70 32.04
CA SER A 49 15.96 -7.84 32.82
C SER A 49 15.91 -9.17 32.05
N ASN A 50 14.97 -9.29 31.10
CA ASN A 50 14.71 -10.50 30.31
C ASN A 50 15.31 -10.47 28.90
N ASP A 51 16.15 -9.50 28.59
CA ASP A 51 16.83 -9.41 27.30
C ASP A 51 18.32 -9.76 27.47
N ASP A 52 18.71 -10.89 26.88
CA ASP A 52 20.09 -11.36 26.78
C ASP A 52 20.55 -11.37 25.31
N THR A 53 19.82 -10.70 24.41
CA THR A 53 20.14 -10.68 22.97
C THR A 53 21.48 -10.02 22.72
N TYR A 54 21.82 -8.99 23.52
CA TYR A 54 23.05 -8.21 23.36
C TYR A 54 23.81 -8.05 24.68
N PRO A 55 25.14 -8.05 24.66
CA PRO A 55 25.95 -7.70 25.83
C PRO A 55 25.69 -6.24 26.28
N ILE A 56 25.79 -5.97 27.59
CA ILE A 56 25.51 -4.64 28.17
C ILE A 56 26.27 -3.49 27.50
N ASN A 57 27.52 -3.72 27.05
CA ASN A 57 28.29 -2.69 26.36
C ASN A 57 27.69 -2.33 25.00
N GLU A 58 27.15 -3.32 24.28
CA GLU A 58 26.44 -3.09 23.02
C GLU A 58 25.11 -2.39 23.27
N GLN A 59 24.37 -2.74 24.33
CA GLN A 59 23.13 -2.04 24.70
C GLN A 59 23.37 -0.56 24.98
N ARG A 60 24.46 -0.23 25.71
CA ARG A 60 24.89 1.16 25.93
C ARG A 60 25.27 1.87 24.64
N TRP A 61 25.96 1.18 23.74
CA TRP A 61 26.31 1.73 22.43
C TRP A 61 25.04 2.01 21.60
N ARG A 62 24.08 1.08 21.56
CA ARG A 62 22.79 1.29 20.88
C ARG A 62 21.99 2.45 21.51
N LEU A 63 21.99 2.59 22.83
CA LEU A 63 21.34 3.74 23.46
C LEU A 63 21.93 5.08 22.97
N THR A 64 23.26 5.16 22.83
CA THR A 64 23.98 6.40 22.48
C THR A 64 24.03 6.68 20.99
N GLU A 65 24.22 5.66 20.16
CA GLU A 65 24.43 5.79 18.70
C GLU A 65 23.17 5.46 17.87
N LEU A 66 22.15 4.84 18.47
CA LEU A 66 20.89 4.53 17.80
C LEU A 66 19.71 5.32 18.41
N VAL A 67 19.40 5.09 19.69
CA VAL A 67 18.19 5.63 20.33
C VAL A 67 18.21 7.16 20.43
N LEU A 68 19.31 7.74 20.95
CA LEU A 68 19.41 9.20 21.08
C LEU A 68 19.38 9.93 19.71
N PRO A 69 20.12 9.47 18.67
CA PRO A 69 20.00 10.06 17.34
C PRO A 69 18.60 9.93 16.74
N LEU A 70 17.91 8.79 16.93
CA LEU A 70 16.51 8.65 16.49
C LEU A 70 15.59 9.66 17.17
N ILE A 71 15.74 9.89 18.47
CA ILE A 71 14.96 10.92 19.17
C ILE A 71 15.18 12.29 18.52
N SER A 72 16.43 12.64 18.19
CA SER A 72 16.75 13.93 17.55
C SER A 72 16.12 14.10 16.15
N ILE A 73 15.81 12.98 15.47
CA ILE A 73 15.14 12.96 14.17
C ILE A 73 13.62 13.03 14.34
N CYS A 74 13.06 12.16 15.17
CA CYS A 74 11.62 11.99 15.29
C CYS A 74 10.97 13.12 16.12
N ALA A 75 11.74 13.77 16.99
CA ALA A 75 11.26 14.74 17.98
C ALA A 75 12.29 15.85 18.23
N PRO A 76 12.71 16.62 17.21
CA PRO A 76 13.82 17.59 17.31
C PRO A 76 13.58 18.72 18.32
N ASN A 77 12.32 19.03 18.62
CA ASN A 77 11.93 20.10 19.53
C ASN A 77 11.64 19.61 20.97
N CYS A 78 11.78 18.31 21.23
CA CYS A 78 11.50 17.76 22.57
C CYS A 78 12.73 17.81 23.47
N SER A 79 12.51 18.08 24.75
CA SER A 79 13.54 17.86 25.77
C SER A 79 13.77 16.37 25.99
N VAL A 80 15.02 15.94 26.09
CA VAL A 80 15.37 14.54 26.40
C VAL A 80 15.99 14.47 27.78
N LEU A 81 15.36 13.71 28.68
CA LEU A 81 15.84 13.49 30.03
C LEU A 81 16.29 12.03 30.17
N SER A 82 17.49 11.84 30.70
CA SER A 82 18.02 10.54 31.09
C SER A 82 18.48 10.60 32.54
N PHE A 83 18.30 9.50 33.26
CA PHE A 83 18.59 9.39 34.69
C PHE A 83 19.65 8.33 34.95
N LYS A 84 20.41 8.48 36.04
CA LYS A 84 21.42 7.47 36.41
C LYS A 84 20.77 6.22 37.02
N SER A 85 19.60 6.38 37.62
CA SER A 85 18.86 5.29 38.22
C SER A 85 17.35 5.42 38.00
N ARG A 86 16.67 4.28 38.10
CA ARG A 86 15.20 4.21 38.06
C ARG A 86 14.55 5.02 39.20
N ASN A 87 15.16 5.05 40.38
CA ASN A 87 14.64 5.80 41.53
C ASN A 87 14.71 7.31 41.29
N GLU A 88 15.76 7.81 40.66
CA GLU A 88 15.85 9.23 40.25
C GLU A 88 14.75 9.58 39.24
N ALA A 89 14.53 8.71 38.24
CA ALA A 89 13.45 8.89 37.27
C ALA A 89 12.07 8.87 37.95
N ALA A 90 11.83 7.95 38.90
CA ALA A 90 10.60 7.86 39.68
C ALA A 90 10.33 9.16 40.45
N ALA A 91 11.34 9.67 41.18
CA ALA A 91 11.23 10.90 41.94
C ALA A 91 10.96 12.12 41.05
N TRP A 92 11.58 12.17 39.86
CA TRP A 92 11.32 13.23 38.88
C TRP A 92 9.89 13.15 38.34
N LEU A 93 9.43 11.95 37.93
CA LEU A 93 8.09 11.75 37.40
C LEU A 93 7.01 12.14 38.43
N GLU A 94 7.18 11.75 39.68
CA GLU A 94 6.24 12.11 40.75
C GLU A 94 6.16 13.62 40.98
N LYS A 95 7.31 14.31 40.89
CA LYS A 95 7.38 15.75 41.14
C LYS A 95 6.92 16.60 39.96
N PHE A 96 7.19 16.18 38.72
CA PHE A 96 7.09 17.05 37.54
C PHE A 96 6.19 16.52 36.42
N SER A 97 5.68 15.29 36.53
CA SER A 97 4.91 14.65 35.46
C SER A 97 3.58 14.11 36.00
N PRO A 98 2.48 14.88 35.91
CA PRO A 98 1.14 14.40 36.22
C PRO A 98 0.83 13.09 35.47
N LYS A 99 0.23 12.09 36.15
CA LYS A 99 -0.02 10.76 35.56
C LYS A 99 -0.85 10.81 34.26
N ASN A 100 -1.76 11.77 34.13
CA ASN A 100 -2.59 11.96 32.94
C ASN A 100 -1.86 12.61 31.75
N GLN A 101 -0.63 13.08 31.94
CA GLN A 101 0.21 13.66 30.87
C GLN A 101 1.31 12.69 30.40
N ARG A 102 1.38 11.49 30.98
CA ARG A 102 2.35 10.45 30.63
C ARG A 102 1.82 9.61 29.48
N TYR A 103 2.71 9.28 28.55
CA TYR A 103 2.52 8.29 27.51
C TYR A 103 3.54 7.16 27.69
N PRO A 104 3.19 5.87 27.58
CA PRO A 104 1.85 5.31 27.34
C PRO A 104 0.80 5.75 28.38
N ILE A 105 -0.48 5.81 27.97
CA ILE A 105 -1.55 6.24 28.88
C ILE A 105 -1.65 5.25 30.05
N GLY A 106 -1.62 5.78 31.28
CA GLY A 106 -1.61 4.95 32.49
C GLY A 106 -0.24 4.39 32.85
N TYR A 107 0.84 4.89 32.23
CA TYR A 107 2.20 4.50 32.58
C TYR A 107 2.50 4.69 34.08
N ASP A 108 3.00 3.64 34.70
CA ASP A 108 3.45 3.60 36.09
C ASP A 108 4.81 2.90 36.15
N ILE A 109 5.78 3.51 36.82
CA ILE A 109 7.15 3.00 36.88
C ILE A 109 7.27 1.70 37.70
N GLU A 110 6.33 1.40 38.58
CA GLU A 110 6.31 0.12 39.30
C GLU A 110 5.69 -1.01 38.46
N LYS A 111 4.85 -0.65 37.50
CA LYS A 111 4.18 -1.56 36.56
C LYS A 111 4.33 -1.05 35.12
N PRO A 112 5.58 -1.01 34.61
CA PRO A 112 5.84 -0.39 33.34
C PRO A 112 5.22 -1.22 32.21
N HIS A 113 4.79 -0.54 31.17
CA HIS A 113 4.37 -1.14 29.91
C HIS A 113 4.81 -0.24 28.76
N ALA A 114 4.95 -0.82 27.58
CA ALA A 114 5.39 -0.13 26.39
C ALA A 114 4.30 -0.08 25.32
N GLN A 115 4.40 0.88 24.40
CA GLN A 115 3.58 0.98 23.20
C GLN A 115 4.47 1.42 22.04
N PHE A 116 4.67 0.53 21.08
CA PHE A 116 5.50 0.71 19.88
C PHE A 116 5.22 -0.35 18.80
N CYS A 117 4.39 -1.36 19.10
CA CYS A 117 3.99 -2.44 18.21
C CYS A 117 2.98 -1.97 17.16
N VAL A 118 2.85 -2.79 16.11
CA VAL A 118 1.96 -2.52 14.97
C VAL A 118 0.49 -2.39 15.40
N SER A 119 0.04 -3.18 16.37
CA SER A 119 -1.32 -3.09 16.90
C SER A 119 -1.65 -1.70 17.45
N GLU A 120 -0.69 -1.02 18.07
CA GLU A 120 -0.90 0.34 18.57
C GLU A 120 -0.97 1.38 17.43
N PHE A 121 -0.23 1.21 16.35
CA PHE A 121 -0.39 2.04 15.14
C PHE A 121 -1.77 1.85 14.52
N LEU A 122 -2.23 0.60 14.37
CA LEU A 122 -3.57 0.29 13.87
C LEU A 122 -4.65 0.90 14.77
N ALA A 123 -4.49 0.79 16.09
CA ALA A 123 -5.40 1.40 17.06
C ALA A 123 -5.41 2.93 16.96
N ALA A 124 -4.25 3.57 16.77
CA ALA A 124 -4.16 5.02 16.58
C ALA A 124 -4.90 5.48 15.32
N VAL A 125 -4.73 4.78 14.19
CA VAL A 125 -5.44 5.09 12.94
C VAL A 125 -6.94 4.84 13.06
N LYS A 126 -7.35 3.74 13.70
CA LYS A 126 -8.76 3.46 13.98
C LYS A 126 -9.41 4.53 14.86
N ALA A 127 -8.63 5.16 15.74
CA ALA A 127 -9.03 6.30 16.55
C ALA A 127 -8.87 7.65 15.82
N GLU A 128 -8.72 7.64 14.48
CA GLU A 128 -8.60 8.80 13.60
C GLU A 128 -7.42 9.73 13.95
N ARG A 129 -6.38 9.21 14.62
CA ARG A 129 -5.19 9.99 14.95
C ARG A 129 -4.27 10.08 13.75
N THR A 130 -3.76 11.28 13.47
CA THR A 130 -2.71 11.48 12.47
C THR A 130 -1.36 11.07 13.05
N LEU A 131 -0.70 10.11 12.41
CA LEU A 131 0.69 9.76 12.70
C LEU A 131 1.63 10.83 12.11
N PRO A 132 2.75 11.13 12.77
CA PRO A 132 3.71 12.10 12.26
C PRO A 132 4.38 11.59 10.97
N LYS A 133 4.78 12.55 10.14
CA LYS A 133 5.67 12.35 9.00
C LYS A 133 6.94 13.15 9.26
N TRP A 134 8.07 12.46 9.42
CA TRP A 134 9.35 13.08 9.72
C TRP A 134 10.07 13.46 8.44
N GLU A 135 10.70 14.63 8.48
CA GLU A 135 11.53 15.16 7.39
C GLU A 135 13.00 15.09 7.78
N ALA A 136 13.86 14.92 6.77
CA ALA A 136 15.29 14.90 6.95
C ALA A 136 15.84 16.29 7.28
N ASP A 137 16.91 16.30 8.08
CA ASP A 137 17.69 17.50 8.38
C ASP A 137 18.26 18.14 7.08
N PRO A 138 18.12 19.46 6.87
CA PRO A 138 18.58 20.12 5.65
C PRO A 138 20.07 19.96 5.36
N GLN A 139 20.92 19.94 6.39
CA GLN A 139 22.36 19.73 6.22
C GLN A 139 22.66 18.28 5.83
N ALA A 140 21.95 17.31 6.44
CA ALA A 140 22.07 15.91 6.08
C ALA A 140 21.59 15.64 4.64
N LEU A 141 20.54 16.32 4.18
CA LEU A 141 20.08 16.31 2.78
C LEU A 141 21.17 16.83 1.84
N SER A 142 21.79 17.97 2.16
CA SER A 142 22.88 18.53 1.38
C SER A 142 24.05 17.55 1.23
N ILE A 143 24.51 16.96 2.34
CA ILE A 143 25.58 15.96 2.36
C ILE A 143 25.21 14.74 1.50
N SER A 144 23.96 14.28 1.58
CA SER A 144 23.51 13.12 0.82
C SER A 144 23.44 13.39 -0.67
N MET A 145 22.96 14.56 -1.07
CA MET A 145 22.93 14.97 -2.46
C MET A 145 24.33 15.17 -3.04
N GLU A 146 25.27 15.73 -2.27
CA GLU A 146 26.67 15.85 -2.69
C GLU A 146 27.30 14.47 -2.94
N TRP A 147 27.09 13.53 -2.01
CA TRP A 147 27.58 12.16 -2.18
C TRP A 147 26.98 11.50 -3.42
N ILE A 148 25.65 11.61 -3.61
CA ILE A 148 24.94 11.06 -4.77
C ILE A 148 25.52 11.61 -6.08
N GLN A 149 25.69 12.93 -6.19
CA GLN A 149 26.18 13.58 -7.40
C GLN A 149 27.63 13.22 -7.72
N LYS A 150 28.45 12.99 -6.70
CA LYS A 150 29.87 12.67 -6.86
C LYS A 150 30.12 11.20 -7.23
N ASN A 151 29.35 10.28 -6.67
CA ASN A 151 29.66 8.85 -6.73
C ASN A 151 28.80 8.08 -7.72
N LEU A 152 27.57 8.53 -8.00
CA LEU A 152 26.70 7.85 -8.94
C LEU A 152 26.80 8.45 -10.35
N PRO A 153 26.78 7.60 -11.41
CA PRO A 153 26.59 8.09 -12.76
C PRO A 153 25.25 8.81 -12.87
N LYS A 154 25.12 9.70 -13.87
CA LYS A 154 23.87 10.40 -14.14
C LYS A 154 22.75 9.39 -14.41
N ALA A 155 21.89 9.18 -13.42
CA ALA A 155 20.78 8.24 -13.48
C ALA A 155 19.57 8.85 -14.18
N ALA A 156 19.13 8.23 -15.28
CA ALA A 156 17.99 8.74 -16.07
C ALA A 156 16.66 8.55 -15.35
N LYS A 157 16.51 7.48 -14.55
CA LYS A 157 15.23 7.14 -13.88
C LYS A 157 15.12 7.60 -12.44
N GLY A 158 16.20 8.12 -11.85
CA GLY A 158 16.28 8.49 -10.44
C GLY A 158 17.19 7.57 -9.63
N ILE A 159 17.13 7.71 -8.30
CA ILE A 159 18.02 7.02 -7.37
C ILE A 159 17.21 6.02 -6.54
N VAL A 160 17.72 4.79 -6.41
CA VAL A 160 17.14 3.73 -5.58
C VAL A 160 18.09 3.42 -4.43
N SER A 161 17.60 3.41 -3.19
CA SER A 161 18.36 2.85 -2.07
C SER A 161 17.93 1.41 -1.81
N ILE A 162 18.89 0.57 -1.42
CA ILE A 162 18.69 -0.80 -0.95
C ILE A 162 19.30 -0.89 0.44
N THR A 163 18.47 -1.10 1.47
CA THR A 163 18.95 -1.31 2.84
C THR A 163 18.94 -2.79 3.16
N LEU A 164 20.13 -3.37 3.29
CA LEU A 164 20.30 -4.78 3.61
C LEU A 164 20.17 -5.03 5.11
N ARG A 165 19.80 -6.26 5.47
CA ARG A 165 19.86 -6.78 6.83
C ARG A 165 20.78 -7.99 6.87
N GLN A 166 21.75 -7.99 7.77
CA GLN A 166 22.74 -9.05 7.97
C GLN A 166 23.15 -9.06 9.45
N THR A 167 22.26 -9.53 10.32
CA THR A 167 22.51 -9.58 11.76
C THR A 167 22.85 -11.00 12.20
N HIS A 168 23.61 -11.14 13.29
CA HIS A 168 23.85 -12.44 13.90
C HIS A 168 22.58 -12.97 14.60
N SER A 169 21.83 -12.08 15.25
CA SER A 169 20.56 -12.40 15.90
C SER A 169 19.43 -12.51 14.87
N PHE A 170 18.62 -13.56 14.95
CA PHE A 170 17.53 -13.81 14.00
C PHE A 170 18.00 -13.83 12.53
N ALA A 171 19.06 -14.60 12.26
CA ALA A 171 19.64 -14.76 10.91
C ALA A 171 18.63 -15.15 9.80
N PRO A 172 17.54 -15.92 10.05
CA PRO A 172 16.56 -16.22 8.99
C PRO A 172 15.88 -14.99 8.37
N ARG A 173 15.88 -13.85 9.06
CA ARG A 173 15.35 -12.57 8.55
C ARG A 173 16.36 -11.80 7.68
N ASN A 174 17.59 -12.29 7.54
CA ASN A 174 18.63 -11.63 6.75
C ASN A 174 18.24 -11.59 5.27
N SER A 175 18.74 -10.55 4.61
CA SER A 175 18.59 -10.36 3.18
C SER A 175 19.25 -11.50 2.39
N ASN A 176 18.64 -11.92 1.29
CA ASN A 176 19.26 -12.82 0.33
C ASN A 176 20.24 -12.05 -0.57
N ILE A 177 21.52 -12.02 -0.16
CA ILE A 177 22.53 -11.14 -0.77
C ILE A 177 22.67 -11.32 -2.28
N GLU A 178 22.64 -12.56 -2.78
CA GLU A 178 22.82 -12.83 -4.22
C GLU A 178 21.63 -12.34 -5.07
N GLU A 179 20.42 -12.42 -4.52
CA GLU A 179 19.21 -11.91 -5.18
C GLU A 179 19.21 -10.37 -5.20
N TRP A 180 19.64 -9.72 -4.12
CA TRP A 180 19.80 -8.26 -4.07
C TRP A 180 20.92 -7.74 -4.98
N LYS A 181 22.03 -8.47 -5.12
CA LYS A 181 23.06 -8.19 -6.13
C LYS A 181 22.46 -8.24 -7.54
N SER A 182 21.72 -9.31 -7.83
CA SER A 182 21.03 -9.47 -9.12
C SER A 182 20.04 -8.34 -9.40
N ALA A 183 19.23 -7.96 -8.40
CA ALA A 183 18.28 -6.85 -8.51
C ALA A 183 18.98 -5.50 -8.73
N THR A 184 20.15 -5.31 -8.11
CA THR A 184 20.98 -4.11 -8.29
C THR A 184 21.47 -3.99 -9.73
N THR A 185 22.04 -5.06 -10.30
CA THR A 185 22.47 -5.08 -11.70
C THR A 185 21.30 -4.82 -12.65
N TRP A 186 20.15 -5.40 -12.37
CA TRP A 186 18.93 -5.18 -13.16
C TRP A 186 18.44 -3.72 -13.10
N LEU A 187 18.44 -3.10 -11.92
CA LEU A 187 18.07 -1.69 -11.74
C LEU A 187 19.03 -0.75 -12.49
N GLN A 188 20.34 -1.00 -12.38
CA GLN A 188 21.37 -0.24 -13.09
C GLN A 188 21.19 -0.35 -14.61
N ALA A 189 20.94 -1.56 -15.13
CA ALA A 189 20.66 -1.77 -16.56
C ALA A 189 19.41 -1.02 -17.05
N ARG A 190 18.45 -0.73 -16.16
CA ARG A 190 17.25 0.09 -16.44
C ARG A 190 17.46 1.59 -16.29
N GLY A 191 18.68 2.04 -15.96
CA GLY A 191 19.04 3.46 -15.86
C GLY A 191 18.77 4.10 -14.50
N TYR A 192 18.62 3.30 -13.44
CA TYR A 192 18.62 3.80 -12.06
C TYR A 192 20.05 3.93 -11.52
N GLY A 193 20.27 4.94 -10.68
CA GLY A 193 21.43 4.99 -9.78
C GLY A 193 21.08 4.20 -8.53
N VAL A 194 21.90 3.22 -8.15
CA VAL A 194 21.59 2.34 -7.01
C VAL A 194 22.59 2.60 -5.89
N ILE A 195 22.08 2.72 -4.67
CA ILE A 195 22.86 2.88 -3.44
C ILE A 195 22.52 1.73 -2.51
N VAL A 196 23.51 0.94 -2.14
CA VAL A 196 23.37 -0.17 -1.20
C VAL A 196 23.90 0.30 0.15
N VAL A 197 23.04 0.22 1.16
CA VAL A 197 23.35 0.48 2.56
C VAL A 197 23.45 -0.87 3.26
N PRO A 198 24.64 -1.30 3.70
CA PRO A 198 24.79 -2.57 4.40
C PRO A 198 24.13 -2.52 5.79
N ASP A 199 24.03 -3.69 6.42
CA ASP A 199 23.65 -3.76 7.83
C ASP A 199 24.73 -3.12 8.71
N THR A 200 24.34 -2.48 9.81
CA THR A 200 25.28 -1.85 10.74
C THR A 200 26.26 -2.88 11.36
N GLU A 201 25.82 -4.11 11.63
CA GLU A 201 26.69 -5.16 12.22
C GLU A 201 27.78 -5.61 11.25
N THR A 202 27.49 -5.59 9.94
CA THR A 202 28.43 -6.03 8.89
C THR A 202 28.97 -4.90 8.05
N ALA A 203 28.68 -3.63 8.38
CA ALA A 203 29.03 -2.51 7.52
C ALA A 203 30.54 -2.38 7.31
N VAL A 204 31.37 -2.84 8.25
CA VAL A 204 32.85 -2.87 8.11
C VAL A 204 33.34 -4.07 7.29
N THR A 205 32.62 -5.19 7.27
CA THR A 205 33.11 -6.48 6.73
C THR A 205 32.43 -6.91 5.43
N ALA A 206 31.23 -6.42 5.13
CA ALA A 206 30.42 -6.80 3.96
C ALA A 206 30.90 -6.19 2.63
N ILE A 207 32.16 -5.76 2.54
CA ILE A 207 32.65 -4.84 1.50
C ILE A 207 33.07 -5.57 0.22
N ASP A 208 33.55 -6.81 0.31
CA ASP A 208 34.43 -7.34 -0.74
C ASP A 208 33.74 -7.68 -2.08
N ASP A 209 32.40 -7.82 -2.09
CA ASP A 209 31.67 -8.29 -3.28
C ASP A 209 30.79 -7.23 -3.98
N TRP A 210 30.72 -6.01 -3.45
CA TRP A 210 29.90 -4.94 -4.03
C TRP A 210 30.77 -3.90 -4.74
N PRO A 211 30.38 -3.38 -5.92
CA PRO A 211 31.09 -2.27 -6.53
C PRO A 211 31.12 -1.05 -5.59
N ASN A 212 32.31 -0.47 -5.38
CA ASN A 212 32.54 0.61 -4.42
C ASN A 212 31.61 1.81 -4.64
N GLU A 213 31.29 2.13 -5.90
CA GLU A 213 30.40 3.23 -6.28
C GLU A 213 28.93 3.02 -5.87
N THR A 214 28.53 1.77 -5.62
CA THR A 214 27.16 1.42 -5.22
C THR A 214 27.04 1.35 -3.70
N LEU A 215 28.11 1.03 -2.98
CA LEU A 215 28.07 0.83 -1.52
C LEU A 215 28.25 2.16 -0.77
N TRP A 216 27.34 2.47 0.15
CA TRP A 216 27.48 3.63 1.03
C TRP A 216 27.27 3.29 2.51
N GLN A 217 28.36 3.31 3.28
CA GLN A 217 28.38 2.91 4.69
C GLN A 217 28.00 4.05 5.65
N THR A 218 28.17 5.32 5.30
CA THR A 218 27.90 6.44 6.22
C THR A 218 26.47 6.41 6.81
N PRO A 219 25.41 6.10 6.03
CA PRO A 219 24.07 5.88 6.56
C PRO A 219 23.96 4.77 7.63
N CYS A 220 24.93 3.84 7.71
CA CYS A 220 24.94 2.78 8.71
C CYS A 220 25.13 3.29 10.14
N TYR A 221 25.87 4.39 10.28
CA TYR A 221 26.30 4.94 11.57
C TYR A 221 25.76 6.34 11.82
N ASN A 222 25.26 7.03 10.79
CA ASN A 222 24.66 8.35 10.91
C ASN A 222 23.20 8.32 10.44
N LEU A 223 22.27 8.27 11.39
CA LEU A 223 20.84 8.13 11.10
C LEU A 223 20.24 9.37 10.43
N LYS A 224 20.79 10.57 10.66
CA LYS A 224 20.34 11.78 9.98
C LYS A 224 20.67 11.69 8.49
N ILE A 225 21.88 11.25 8.16
CA ILE A 225 22.29 10.98 6.77
C ILE A 225 21.46 9.83 6.19
N ARG A 226 21.14 8.79 6.97
CA ARG A 226 20.26 7.70 6.51
C ARG A 226 18.86 8.19 6.12
N GLN A 227 18.22 8.98 6.98
CA GLN A 227 16.91 9.56 6.68
C GLN A 227 16.98 10.49 5.46
N ALA A 228 18.03 11.31 5.38
CA ALA A 228 18.27 12.18 4.23
C ALA A 228 18.43 11.39 2.92
N LEU A 229 19.24 10.32 2.91
CA LEU A 229 19.35 9.41 1.78
C LEU A 229 17.96 8.87 1.39
N TYR A 230 17.17 8.39 2.35
CA TYR A 230 15.84 7.87 2.05
C TYR A 230 14.88 8.90 1.45
N GLN A 231 15.00 10.17 1.86
CA GLN A 231 14.20 11.27 1.30
C GLN A 231 14.73 11.74 -0.07
N SER A 232 16.03 11.59 -0.34
CA SER A 232 16.65 11.89 -1.63
C SER A 232 16.38 10.82 -2.70
N CYS A 233 16.01 9.60 -2.31
CA CYS A 233 15.75 8.51 -3.24
C CYS A 233 14.35 8.55 -3.84
N THR A 234 14.27 8.16 -5.12
CA THR A 234 13.02 7.94 -5.85
C THR A 234 12.27 6.72 -5.34
N LEU A 235 13.01 5.71 -4.87
CA LEU A 235 12.47 4.51 -4.26
C LEU A 235 13.46 3.94 -3.23
N ASN A 236 12.94 3.44 -2.11
CA ASN A 236 13.72 2.80 -1.07
C ASN A 236 13.30 1.34 -0.90
N LEU A 237 14.26 0.42 -0.94
CA LEU A 237 14.03 -1.02 -0.87
C LEU A 237 14.56 -1.56 0.46
N PHE A 238 13.75 -2.37 1.12
CA PHE A 238 14.05 -2.92 2.45
C PHE A 238 13.65 -4.39 2.51
N VAL A 239 14.33 -5.18 3.33
CA VAL A 239 13.66 -6.29 4.03
C VAL A 239 13.07 -5.79 5.35
N ASN A 240 12.20 -6.57 6.00
CA ASN A 240 11.66 -6.21 7.30
C ASN A 240 12.76 -5.99 8.36
N ASN A 241 13.08 -4.73 8.64
CA ASN A 241 14.11 -4.33 9.58
C ASN A 241 13.78 -3.00 10.29
N GLY A 242 14.51 -2.70 11.35
CA GLY A 242 14.32 -1.48 12.15
C GLY A 242 14.43 -0.18 11.35
N PRO A 243 15.47 0.02 10.51
CA PRO A 243 15.64 1.25 9.74
C PRO A 243 14.45 1.63 8.85
N ALA A 244 13.64 0.67 8.40
CA ALA A 244 12.47 0.92 7.56
C ALA A 244 11.44 1.87 8.20
N ILE A 245 11.40 1.98 9.54
CA ILE A 245 10.49 2.89 10.24
C ILE A 245 10.69 4.36 9.83
N LEU A 246 11.90 4.76 9.47
CA LEU A 246 12.19 6.11 8.98
C LEU A 246 11.47 6.39 7.65
N CYS A 247 11.30 5.38 6.80
CA CYS A 247 10.50 5.49 5.58
C CYS A 247 9.00 5.39 5.87
N TYR A 248 8.59 4.43 6.72
CA TYR A 248 7.20 4.22 7.08
C TYR A 248 6.53 5.50 7.64
N GLN A 249 7.30 6.27 8.43
CA GLN A 249 6.89 7.52 9.06
C GLN A 249 7.44 8.73 8.31
N SER A 250 7.58 8.64 6.99
CA SER A 250 7.90 9.77 6.11
C SER A 250 7.00 9.75 4.87
N ASN A 251 7.24 10.68 3.95
CA ASN A 251 6.63 10.66 2.61
C ASN A 251 7.53 9.96 1.57
N SER A 252 8.66 9.38 1.98
CA SER A 252 9.56 8.66 1.07
C SER A 252 8.89 7.41 0.51
N PRO A 253 8.92 7.19 -0.82
CA PRO A 253 8.46 5.94 -1.44
C PRO A 253 9.28 4.74 -0.95
N TYR A 254 8.62 3.60 -0.73
CA TYR A 254 9.31 2.38 -0.36
C TYR A 254 8.59 1.11 -0.83
N LEU A 255 9.38 0.05 -0.97
CA LEU A 255 8.94 -1.34 -1.00
C LEU A 255 9.67 -2.08 0.14
N SER A 256 8.92 -2.77 0.99
CA SER A 256 9.48 -3.56 2.10
C SER A 256 9.08 -5.02 1.96
N PHE A 257 10.07 -5.88 1.77
CA PHE A 257 9.95 -7.32 1.48
C PHE A 257 10.14 -8.15 2.76
N LYS A 258 9.82 -9.45 2.67
CA LYS A 258 10.14 -10.45 3.70
C LYS A 258 9.62 -10.07 5.08
N LEU A 259 8.36 -9.62 5.14
CA LEU A 259 7.69 -9.32 6.41
C LEU A 259 7.56 -10.57 7.28
N VAL A 260 7.25 -11.70 6.65
CA VAL A 260 7.03 -12.99 7.29
C VAL A 260 8.27 -13.87 7.07
N THR A 261 8.86 -14.32 8.18
CA THR A 261 9.94 -15.27 8.28
C THR A 261 9.51 -16.44 9.19
N PRO A 262 9.14 -17.60 8.61
CA PRO A 262 8.73 -18.77 9.37
C PRO A 262 9.75 -19.15 10.47
N GLY A 263 9.25 -19.49 11.65
CA GLY A 263 10.09 -19.87 12.80
C GLY A 263 10.68 -18.71 13.61
N VAL A 264 10.44 -17.45 13.23
CA VAL A 264 10.85 -16.27 14.02
C VAL A 264 9.66 -15.66 14.74
N ASN A 265 9.67 -15.70 16.07
CA ASN A 265 8.53 -15.32 16.93
C ASN A 265 8.02 -13.88 16.78
N VAL A 266 8.82 -12.99 16.21
CA VAL A 266 8.52 -11.55 16.05
C VAL A 266 8.31 -11.15 14.58
N SER A 267 8.22 -12.12 13.69
CA SER A 267 8.13 -11.92 12.24
C SER A 267 7.51 -13.17 11.60
N ASN A 268 6.41 -13.70 12.15
CA ASN A 268 5.66 -14.80 11.53
C ASN A 268 4.18 -14.42 11.42
N ILE A 269 3.39 -15.23 10.69
CA ILE A 269 1.97 -14.94 10.44
C ILE A 269 1.19 -14.89 11.76
N GLU A 270 1.48 -15.78 12.70
CA GLU A 270 0.81 -15.84 14.00
C GLU A 270 1.05 -14.59 14.83
N TYR A 271 2.27 -14.05 14.81
CA TYR A 271 2.66 -12.82 15.46
C TYR A 271 1.88 -11.63 14.86
N PHE A 272 1.91 -11.47 13.53
CA PHE A 272 1.18 -10.37 12.89
C PHE A 272 -0.33 -10.48 13.10
N ALA A 273 -0.90 -11.68 13.01
CA ALA A 273 -2.32 -11.90 13.27
C ALA A 273 -2.72 -11.53 14.71
N LYS A 274 -1.86 -11.83 15.70
CA LYS A 274 -2.04 -11.39 17.09
C LYS A 274 -2.00 -9.86 17.22
N GLU A 275 -1.15 -9.20 16.44
CA GLU A 275 -1.10 -7.74 16.35
C GLU A 275 -2.24 -7.13 15.52
N GLY A 276 -3.14 -7.96 14.95
CA GLY A 276 -4.23 -7.51 14.09
C GLY A 276 -3.77 -7.02 12.71
N PHE A 277 -2.56 -7.40 12.30
CA PHE A 277 -1.94 -7.06 11.03
C PHE A 277 -1.89 -8.28 10.12
N TYR A 278 -2.43 -8.18 8.91
CA TYR A 278 -2.64 -9.33 8.02
C TYR A 278 -1.97 -9.13 6.67
N PRO A 279 -1.59 -10.23 5.98
CA PRO A 279 -1.13 -10.16 4.59
C PRO A 279 -2.05 -9.32 3.72
N THR A 280 -1.45 -8.59 2.79
CA THR A 280 -2.07 -7.58 1.90
C THR A 280 -2.43 -6.24 2.55
N GLN A 281 -2.39 -6.12 3.88
CA GLN A 281 -2.64 -4.82 4.50
C GLN A 281 -1.46 -3.85 4.28
N PRO A 282 -1.75 -2.58 3.95
CA PRO A 282 -0.73 -1.54 3.89
C PRO A 282 -0.29 -1.15 5.31
N TRP A 283 0.88 -0.50 5.42
CA TRP A 283 1.27 0.11 6.68
C TRP A 283 0.28 1.23 7.06
N PRO A 284 -0.02 1.44 8.36
CA PRO A 284 -0.96 2.47 8.78
C PRO A 284 -0.60 3.87 8.25
N GLN A 285 -1.53 4.50 7.52
CA GLN A 285 -1.35 5.81 6.86
C GLN A 285 -0.17 5.85 5.85
N SER A 286 0.11 4.74 5.18
CA SER A 286 0.99 4.73 4.02
C SER A 286 0.28 5.30 2.78
N SER A 287 1.05 5.86 1.85
CA SER A 287 0.55 6.25 0.53
C SER A 287 0.61 5.10 -0.47
N ASP A 288 0.05 5.29 -1.67
CA ASP A 288 0.13 4.31 -2.77
C ASP A 288 1.57 4.06 -3.27
N LYS A 289 2.52 4.90 -2.85
CA LYS A 289 3.96 4.76 -3.13
C LYS A 289 4.73 3.99 -2.06
N GLN A 290 4.03 3.54 -1.02
CA GLN A 290 4.59 2.94 0.18
C GLN A 290 3.94 1.57 0.37
N LYS A 291 4.59 0.51 -0.13
CA LYS A 291 4.02 -0.83 -0.16
C LYS A 291 4.80 -1.82 0.69
N LEU A 292 4.05 -2.76 1.24
CA LEU A 292 4.54 -3.93 1.92
C LEU A 292 4.38 -5.14 1.00
N VAL A 293 5.50 -5.77 0.69
CA VAL A 293 5.59 -6.98 -0.12
C VAL A 293 5.74 -8.15 0.85
N TRP A 294 4.71 -8.96 0.96
CA TRP A 294 4.60 -10.00 2.01
C TRP A 294 5.41 -11.26 1.67
N GLU A 295 5.80 -11.37 0.41
CA GLU A 295 6.65 -12.41 -0.16
C GLU A 295 8.12 -12.26 0.26
N ASP A 296 8.89 -13.31 0.01
CA ASP A 296 10.33 -13.37 0.31
C ASP A 296 11.16 -12.49 -0.65
N ASP A 297 12.40 -12.19 -0.28
CA ASP A 297 13.28 -11.26 -0.99
C ASP A 297 14.10 -11.92 -2.11
N ASN A 298 13.44 -12.66 -3.00
CA ASN A 298 14.06 -13.22 -4.22
C ASN A 298 13.99 -12.23 -5.40
N PHE A 299 14.85 -12.41 -6.41
CA PHE A 299 15.00 -11.51 -7.55
C PHE A 299 13.68 -11.28 -8.29
N LEU A 300 12.93 -12.35 -8.60
CA LEU A 300 11.66 -12.23 -9.33
C LEU A 300 10.67 -11.37 -8.54
N THR A 301 10.47 -11.67 -7.25
CA THR A 301 9.60 -10.89 -6.37
C THR A 301 10.03 -9.42 -6.30
N ILE A 302 11.33 -9.17 -6.11
CA ILE A 302 11.87 -7.80 -6.03
C ILE A 302 11.59 -7.04 -7.33
N THR A 303 11.93 -7.62 -8.48
CA THR A 303 11.75 -6.94 -9.77
C THR A 303 10.29 -6.74 -10.13
N SER A 304 9.42 -7.72 -9.90
CA SER A 304 7.99 -7.60 -10.17
C SER A 304 7.34 -6.51 -9.33
N ALA A 305 7.68 -6.42 -8.03
CA ALA A 305 7.16 -5.37 -7.17
C ALA A 305 7.65 -3.96 -7.59
N ILE A 306 8.88 -3.85 -8.10
CA ILE A 306 9.40 -2.58 -8.65
C ILE A 306 8.67 -2.21 -9.94
N GLU A 307 8.43 -3.16 -10.84
CA GLU A 307 7.70 -2.92 -12.08
C GLU A 307 6.24 -2.52 -11.81
N GLU A 308 5.58 -3.18 -10.85
CA GLU A 308 4.25 -2.78 -10.38
C GLU A 308 4.28 -1.38 -9.76
N TRP A 309 5.29 -1.07 -8.93
CA TRP A 309 5.45 0.26 -8.36
C TRP A 309 5.70 1.34 -9.43
N GLU A 310 6.48 1.03 -10.48
CA GLU A 310 6.68 1.91 -11.63
C GLU A 310 5.35 2.13 -12.38
N ALA A 311 4.55 1.08 -12.58
CA ALA A 311 3.26 1.13 -13.25
C ALA A 311 2.20 1.92 -12.47
N ASP A 312 2.16 1.74 -11.14
CA ASP A 312 1.29 2.47 -10.22
C ASP A 312 1.79 3.87 -9.90
N THR A 313 3.01 4.22 -10.32
CA THR A 313 3.44 5.61 -10.21
C THR A 313 2.65 6.41 -11.23
N PRO A 314 1.90 7.45 -10.82
CA PRO A 314 1.16 8.29 -11.74
C PRO A 314 2.14 9.13 -12.56
N ARG A 315 2.95 8.48 -13.39
CA ARG A 315 3.57 9.05 -14.57
C ARG A 315 2.55 9.15 -15.71
N ASN A 316 1.35 8.62 -15.53
CA ASN A 316 0.34 8.58 -16.58
C ASN A 316 -0.96 9.32 -16.24
N TYR A 317 -1.60 9.18 -15.06
CA TYR A 317 -2.91 9.83 -14.89
C TYR A 317 -2.84 11.36 -14.96
N ASP A 318 -2.04 12.02 -14.12
CA ASP A 318 -2.00 13.50 -14.10
C ASP A 318 -1.36 14.09 -15.37
N PHE A 319 -0.38 13.39 -15.94
CA PHE A 319 0.20 13.73 -17.24
C PHE A 319 -0.82 13.63 -18.38
N TRP A 320 -1.52 12.50 -18.51
CA TRP A 320 -2.54 12.32 -19.54
C TRP A 320 -3.77 13.18 -19.29
N ARG A 321 -4.12 13.47 -18.02
CA ARG A 321 -5.15 14.45 -17.66
C ARG A 321 -4.77 15.85 -18.12
N ALA A 322 -3.53 16.29 -17.88
CA ALA A 322 -3.02 17.56 -18.38
C ALA A 322 -3.01 17.60 -19.92
N ALA A 323 -2.54 16.53 -20.58
CA ALA A 323 -2.56 16.41 -22.04
C ALA A 323 -3.99 16.40 -22.62
N CYS A 324 -4.96 15.78 -21.94
CA CYS A 324 -6.38 15.85 -22.28
C CYS A 324 -6.92 17.28 -22.20
N LEU A 325 -6.57 18.01 -21.13
CA LEU A 325 -6.99 19.41 -20.97
C LEU A 325 -6.40 20.30 -22.08
N GLU A 326 -5.15 20.11 -22.46
CA GLU A 326 -4.50 20.84 -23.54
C GLU A 326 -5.09 20.51 -24.92
N ALA A 327 -5.27 19.22 -25.24
CA ALA A 327 -5.90 18.78 -26.49
C ALA A 327 -7.35 19.26 -26.61
N SER A 328 -8.09 19.30 -25.49
CA SER A 328 -9.43 19.86 -25.41
C SER A 328 -9.44 21.36 -25.72
N LYS A 329 -8.57 22.15 -25.08
CA LYS A 329 -8.43 23.59 -25.34
C LYS A 329 -8.04 23.89 -26.79
N ALA A 330 -7.22 23.05 -27.39
CA ALA A 330 -6.77 23.19 -28.78
C ALA A 330 -7.79 22.67 -29.82
N GLY A 331 -8.91 22.08 -29.40
CA GLY A 331 -9.90 21.51 -30.32
C GLY A 331 -9.44 20.24 -31.05
N GLU A 332 -8.37 19.59 -30.58
CA GLU A 332 -7.73 18.44 -31.23
C GLU A 332 -8.43 17.12 -30.88
N LYS A 333 -9.64 16.92 -31.42
CA LYS A 333 -10.56 15.81 -31.05
C LYS A 333 -9.93 14.41 -31.09
N GLN A 334 -9.08 14.13 -32.08
CA GLN A 334 -8.44 12.82 -32.23
C GLN A 334 -7.37 12.54 -31.16
N LYS A 335 -6.62 13.58 -30.77
CA LYS A 335 -5.66 13.51 -29.64
C LYS A 335 -6.41 13.42 -28.32
N LEU A 336 -7.46 14.22 -28.12
CA LEU A 336 -8.30 14.15 -26.92
C LEU A 336 -8.89 12.75 -26.71
N ALA A 337 -9.41 12.12 -27.76
CA ALA A 337 -9.93 10.75 -27.70
C ALA A 337 -8.84 9.74 -27.29
N SER A 338 -7.66 9.83 -27.93
CA SER A 338 -6.52 8.94 -27.66
C SER A 338 -6.01 9.11 -26.23
N TYR A 339 -5.81 10.36 -25.79
CA TYR A 339 -5.31 10.67 -24.45
C TYR A 339 -6.32 10.31 -23.36
N SER A 340 -7.63 10.49 -23.61
CA SER A 340 -8.67 10.17 -22.63
C SER A 340 -8.82 8.66 -22.42
N ALA A 341 -8.67 7.85 -23.48
CA ALA A 341 -8.66 6.40 -23.38
C ALA A 341 -7.46 5.90 -22.55
N VAL A 342 -6.29 6.51 -22.77
CA VAL A 342 -5.06 6.20 -22.02
C VAL A 342 -5.19 6.66 -20.57
N ALA A 343 -5.63 7.90 -20.30
CA ALA A 343 -5.88 8.43 -18.96
C ALA A 343 -6.85 7.54 -18.16
N ALA A 344 -7.88 7.00 -18.81
CA ALA A 344 -8.85 6.13 -18.17
C ALA A 344 -8.39 4.69 -17.95
N ALA A 345 -7.33 4.25 -18.61
CA ALA A 345 -6.65 2.98 -18.31
C ALA A 345 -5.81 3.11 -17.03
N PHE A 346 -5.37 4.33 -16.70
CA PHE A 346 -4.51 4.63 -15.55
C PHE A 346 -5.22 5.34 -14.40
N CYS A 347 -6.55 5.44 -14.43
CA CYS A 347 -7.34 6.09 -13.38
C CYS A 347 -7.83 5.06 -12.36
N HIS A 348 -7.33 5.13 -11.13
CA HIS A 348 -7.69 4.20 -10.04
C HIS A 348 -9.10 4.44 -9.47
N ASP A 349 -9.64 5.65 -9.65
CA ASP A 349 -11.04 5.95 -9.36
C ASP A 349 -11.92 5.44 -10.52
N ARG A 350 -12.73 4.42 -10.25
CA ARG A 350 -13.60 3.78 -11.24
C ARG A 350 -14.64 4.73 -11.84
N SER A 351 -15.11 5.72 -11.07
CA SER A 351 -16.08 6.72 -11.55
C SER A 351 -15.39 7.71 -12.49
N ALA A 352 -14.19 8.18 -12.14
CA ALA A 352 -13.40 9.06 -12.99
C ALA A 352 -12.86 8.35 -14.25
N ALA A 353 -12.49 7.07 -14.14
CA ALA A 353 -12.11 6.22 -15.27
C ALA A 353 -13.30 6.02 -16.23
N LEU A 354 -14.49 5.77 -15.69
CA LEU A 354 -15.71 5.66 -16.49
C LEU A 354 -16.06 6.99 -17.16
N ALA A 355 -15.93 8.12 -16.46
CA ALA A 355 -16.15 9.45 -17.02
C ALA A 355 -15.18 9.75 -18.18
N LEU A 356 -13.91 9.39 -18.06
CA LEU A 356 -12.90 9.57 -19.11
C LEU A 356 -13.12 8.61 -20.30
N ARG A 357 -13.50 7.35 -20.07
CA ARG A 357 -13.88 6.39 -21.13
C ARG A 357 -15.11 6.88 -21.87
N THR A 358 -16.10 7.35 -21.14
CA THR A 358 -17.35 7.87 -21.70
C THR A 358 -17.09 9.15 -22.46
N GLY A 359 -16.23 10.06 -21.98
CA GLY A 359 -15.76 11.25 -22.69
C GLY A 359 -14.97 10.94 -23.97
N ALA A 360 -14.10 9.92 -23.94
CA ALA A 360 -13.34 9.46 -25.11
C ALA A 360 -14.26 8.89 -26.20
N ILE A 361 -15.21 8.02 -25.82
CA ILE A 361 -16.22 7.44 -26.71
C ILE A 361 -17.20 8.53 -27.20
N ALA A 362 -17.52 9.50 -26.35
CA ALA A 362 -18.38 10.64 -26.67
C ALA A 362 -17.71 11.67 -27.61
N SER A 363 -16.39 11.79 -27.60
CA SER A 363 -15.67 12.61 -28.59
C SER A 363 -15.74 12.04 -30.02
N LEU A 364 -16.24 10.80 -30.16
CA LEU A 364 -16.50 10.10 -31.43
C LEU A 364 -18.00 10.11 -31.84
N GLY A 365 -18.91 10.70 -31.04
CA GLY A 365 -20.36 10.73 -31.37
C GLY A 365 -21.25 11.64 -30.50
N ARG A 366 -22.40 12.09 -31.06
CA ARG A 366 -23.27 13.19 -30.57
C ARG A 366 -24.15 12.90 -29.33
N LEU A 367 -23.67 12.12 -28.35
CA LEU A 367 -24.43 11.72 -27.15
C LEU A 367 -23.86 12.31 -25.83
N SER A 368 -23.00 13.33 -25.93
CA SER A 368 -22.02 13.71 -24.92
C SER A 368 -22.51 14.60 -23.77
N GLU A 369 -23.35 15.61 -24.03
CA GLU A 369 -23.68 16.60 -22.98
C GLU A 369 -24.70 16.10 -21.96
N ALA A 370 -25.72 15.35 -22.39
CA ALA A 370 -26.80 14.90 -21.50
C ALA A 370 -26.32 13.91 -20.43
N MET A 371 -25.36 13.03 -20.74
CA MET A 371 -24.83 12.05 -19.78
C MET A 371 -23.87 12.66 -18.76
N LEU A 372 -23.01 13.59 -19.17
CA LEU A 372 -22.11 14.30 -18.24
C LEU A 372 -22.90 15.15 -17.23
N ILE A 373 -24.03 15.71 -17.65
CA ILE A 373 -24.87 16.56 -16.80
C ILE A 373 -25.76 15.73 -15.86
N VAL A 374 -26.29 14.58 -16.30
CA VAL A 374 -26.99 13.64 -15.41
C VAL A 374 -26.05 13.11 -14.32
N LEU A 375 -24.78 12.86 -14.66
CA LEU A 375 -23.77 12.45 -13.69
C LEU A 375 -23.39 13.57 -12.71
N ALA A 376 -23.24 14.81 -13.19
CA ALA A 376 -23.03 15.98 -12.33
C ALA A 376 -24.21 16.24 -11.38
N ALA A 377 -25.45 16.04 -11.85
CA ALA A 377 -26.65 16.17 -11.02
C ALA A 377 -26.75 15.11 -9.91
N ILE A 378 -26.25 13.90 -10.19
CA ILE A 378 -26.17 12.80 -9.22
C ILE A 378 -25.06 13.05 -8.19
N GLU A 379 -23.92 13.62 -8.61
CA GLU A 379 -22.81 13.99 -7.71
C GLU A 379 -23.15 15.17 -6.80
N GLU A 380 -23.96 16.14 -7.26
CA GLU A 380 -24.28 17.36 -6.50
C GLU A 380 -25.54 17.27 -5.62
N ASN A 381 -26.24 16.12 -5.59
CA ASN A 381 -27.46 15.96 -4.79
C ASN A 381 -28.53 17.03 -5.11
N LEU A 382 -28.69 17.38 -6.39
CA LEU A 382 -29.61 18.44 -6.83
C LEU A 382 -31.05 18.16 -6.38
N ASP A 383 -31.72 19.19 -5.86
CA ASP A 383 -33.15 19.18 -5.53
C ASP A 383 -33.98 18.67 -6.74
N PRO A 384 -34.84 17.65 -6.55
CA PRO A 384 -35.71 17.10 -7.59
C PRO A 384 -36.49 18.14 -8.39
N THR A 385 -36.87 19.27 -7.76
CA THR A 385 -37.63 20.35 -8.41
C THR A 385 -36.77 21.09 -9.43
N ARG A 386 -35.51 21.40 -9.07
CA ARG A 386 -34.54 22.03 -9.97
C ARG A 386 -34.13 21.08 -11.09
N PHE A 387 -33.93 19.80 -10.78
CA PHE A 387 -33.64 18.77 -11.78
C PHE A 387 -34.75 18.66 -12.84
N GLN A 388 -36.03 18.67 -12.44
CA GLN A 388 -37.16 18.62 -13.38
C GLN A 388 -37.29 19.89 -14.24
N GLN A 389 -37.03 21.07 -13.67
CA GLN A 389 -37.02 22.32 -14.43
C GLN A 389 -35.91 22.32 -15.49
N GLU A 390 -34.70 21.91 -15.14
CA GLU A 390 -33.57 21.83 -16.07
C GLU A 390 -33.82 20.74 -17.15
N LEU A 391 -34.35 19.57 -16.78
CA LEU A 391 -34.73 18.51 -17.70
C LEU A 391 -35.78 18.96 -18.74
N SER A 392 -36.76 19.75 -18.32
CA SER A 392 -37.81 20.29 -19.22
C SER A 392 -37.28 21.27 -20.26
N GLN A 393 -36.25 22.05 -19.92
CA GLN A 393 -35.57 22.96 -20.84
C GLN A 393 -34.71 22.22 -21.87
N TRP A 394 -34.35 20.97 -21.61
CA TRP A 394 -33.48 20.15 -22.47
C TRP A 394 -34.25 19.22 -23.42
N LYS A 395 -35.54 18.99 -23.17
CA LYS A 395 -36.44 18.21 -24.06
C LYS A 395 -36.50 18.76 -25.49
N THR A 396 -36.20 20.05 -25.68
CA THR A 396 -36.13 20.72 -26.99
C THR A 396 -34.77 20.65 -27.68
N LYS A 397 -33.72 20.18 -26.98
CA LYS A 397 -32.32 20.19 -27.44
C LYS A 397 -31.75 18.80 -27.74
N ILE A 398 -32.46 17.74 -27.37
CA ILE A 398 -32.02 16.34 -27.52
C ILE A 398 -32.88 15.64 -28.59
N PRO A 399 -32.30 14.83 -29.51
CA PRO A 399 -33.07 14.03 -30.46
C PRO A 399 -34.04 13.07 -29.75
N ALA A 400 -35.27 12.94 -30.26
CA ALA A 400 -36.38 12.26 -29.60
C ALA A 400 -36.06 10.84 -29.08
N GLY A 401 -35.32 10.03 -29.85
CA GLY A 401 -34.99 8.65 -29.46
C GLY A 401 -34.02 8.53 -28.27
N SER A 402 -33.13 9.50 -28.07
CA SER A 402 -32.22 9.54 -26.92
C SER A 402 -32.94 10.01 -25.65
N PHE A 403 -33.95 10.86 -25.81
CA PHE A 403 -34.79 11.33 -24.72
C PHE A 403 -35.68 10.22 -24.16
N GLU A 404 -36.16 9.32 -25.02
CA GLU A 404 -37.03 8.20 -24.67
C GLU A 404 -36.33 7.14 -23.80
N LEU A 405 -35.04 6.87 -24.07
CA LEU A 405 -34.21 6.00 -23.22
C LEU A 405 -33.95 6.64 -21.84
N LEU A 406 -33.69 7.94 -21.82
CA LEU A 406 -33.49 8.71 -20.58
C LEU A 406 -34.77 8.73 -19.74
N GLU A 407 -35.93 9.00 -20.36
CA GLU A 407 -37.24 8.92 -19.72
C GLU A 407 -37.50 7.52 -19.15
N ARG A 408 -37.11 6.43 -19.84
CA ARG A 408 -37.24 5.06 -19.32
C ARG A 408 -36.39 4.80 -18.07
N ILE A 409 -35.13 5.22 -18.07
CA ILE A 409 -34.22 5.04 -16.94
C ILE A 409 -34.74 5.85 -15.73
N LEU A 410 -35.10 7.11 -15.96
CA LEU A 410 -35.63 8.00 -14.93
C LEU A 410 -37.00 7.57 -14.38
N SER A 411 -37.91 7.09 -15.23
CA SER A 411 -39.21 6.56 -14.80
C SER A 411 -39.04 5.33 -13.91
N LYS A 412 -38.05 4.48 -14.21
CA LYS A 412 -37.78 3.26 -13.45
C LYS A 412 -37.08 3.57 -12.12
N GLN A 413 -36.14 4.52 -12.12
CA GLN A 413 -35.56 5.10 -10.89
C GLN A 413 -36.65 5.69 -9.99
N ALA A 414 -37.59 6.46 -10.55
CA ALA A 414 -38.69 7.06 -9.80
C ALA A 414 -39.66 6.02 -9.22
N ALA A 415 -39.97 4.95 -9.96
CA ALA A 415 -40.78 3.83 -9.46
C ALA A 415 -40.10 3.10 -8.30
N LEU A 416 -38.82 2.78 -8.44
CA LEU A 416 -38.02 2.09 -7.41
C LEU A 416 -37.77 2.97 -6.18
N THR A 417 -37.59 4.28 -6.36
CA THR A 417 -37.48 5.26 -5.27
C THR A 417 -38.80 5.39 -4.51
N LYS A 418 -39.94 5.32 -5.22
CA LYS A 418 -41.27 5.34 -4.60
C LYS A 418 -41.56 4.09 -3.78
N GLU A 419 -41.08 2.92 -4.21
CA GLU A 419 -41.19 1.66 -3.45
C GLU A 419 -40.23 1.60 -2.26
N SER A 420 -38.99 2.06 -2.42
CA SER A 420 -37.95 1.93 -1.39
C SER A 420 -37.84 3.13 -0.44
N GLY A 421 -38.48 4.26 -0.77
CA GLY A 421 -38.37 5.53 -0.04
C GLY A 421 -36.98 6.19 -0.14
N LYS A 422 -36.07 5.66 -0.96
CA LYS A 422 -34.68 6.11 -1.09
C LYS A 422 -34.24 6.10 -2.55
N LEU A 423 -33.46 7.10 -2.95
CA LEU A 423 -32.84 7.12 -4.28
C LEU A 423 -31.79 5.99 -4.34
N LEU A 424 -31.94 5.04 -5.26
CA LEU A 424 -30.95 3.98 -5.46
C LEU A 424 -29.69 4.58 -6.09
N SER A 425 -28.52 4.25 -5.56
CA SER A 425 -27.24 4.52 -6.20
C SER A 425 -27.16 3.79 -7.56
N LEU A 426 -26.33 4.29 -8.47
CA LEU A 426 -26.12 3.67 -9.79
C LEU A 426 -25.71 2.20 -9.66
N ARG A 427 -24.93 1.88 -8.63
CA ARG A 427 -24.52 0.53 -8.25
C ARG A 427 -25.72 -0.35 -7.88
N GLU A 428 -26.59 0.12 -6.98
CA GLU A 428 -27.79 -0.62 -6.56
C GLU A 428 -28.76 -0.84 -7.73
N LEU A 429 -28.88 0.13 -8.65
CA LEU A 429 -29.69 0.00 -9.86
C LEU A 429 -29.12 -1.07 -10.81
N VAL A 430 -27.80 -1.08 -11.00
CA VAL A 430 -27.11 -2.08 -11.83
C VAL A 430 -27.17 -3.47 -11.19
N GLU A 431 -26.96 -3.59 -9.87
CA GLU A 431 -27.07 -4.84 -9.13
C GLU A 431 -28.51 -5.38 -9.15
N THR A 432 -29.52 -4.51 -9.07
CA THR A 432 -30.93 -4.92 -9.21
C THR A 432 -31.25 -5.44 -10.62
N LEU A 433 -30.65 -4.83 -11.65
CA LEU A 433 -30.78 -5.30 -13.04
C LEU A 433 -29.98 -6.58 -13.31
N GLN A 434 -28.87 -6.79 -12.61
CA GLN A 434 -28.04 -8.00 -12.69
C GLN A 434 -28.65 -9.18 -11.93
N ASN A 435 -29.27 -8.93 -10.77
CA ASN A 435 -29.95 -9.95 -9.97
C ASN A 435 -31.24 -10.49 -10.62
N GLN A 436 -31.73 -9.85 -11.68
CA GLN A 436 -32.83 -10.37 -12.51
C GLN A 436 -32.38 -11.29 -13.65
N LYS A 437 -31.07 -11.50 -13.85
CA LYS A 437 -30.56 -12.51 -14.78
C LYS A 437 -30.33 -13.82 -14.06
N THR A 438 -31.21 -14.78 -14.28
CA THR A 438 -30.95 -16.19 -13.98
C THR A 438 -29.75 -16.68 -14.80
N TYR A 439 -28.63 -16.95 -14.13
CA TYR A 439 -27.46 -17.55 -14.77
C TYR A 439 -27.79 -18.99 -15.15
N HIS A 440 -27.95 -19.25 -16.45
CA HIS A 440 -28.41 -20.57 -16.91
C HIS A 440 -27.26 -21.58 -17.09
N SER A 441 -26.03 -21.13 -17.34
CA SER A 441 -24.84 -22.00 -17.48
C SER A 441 -23.53 -21.25 -17.20
N LEU A 442 -22.60 -21.87 -16.46
CA LEU A 442 -21.29 -21.29 -16.08
C LEU A 442 -20.15 -22.29 -16.31
N TYR A 443 -19.05 -21.85 -16.95
CA TYR A 443 -17.77 -22.55 -16.92
C TYR A 443 -16.84 -21.94 -15.87
N ILE A 444 -16.11 -22.78 -15.14
CA ILE A 444 -15.04 -22.34 -14.23
C ILE A 444 -13.69 -22.55 -14.92
N TYR A 445 -12.96 -21.48 -15.18
CA TYR A 445 -11.67 -21.53 -15.86
C TYR A 445 -10.54 -21.71 -14.83
N GLY A 446 -9.91 -22.88 -14.86
CA GLY A 446 -8.89 -23.33 -13.91
C GLY A 446 -9.38 -24.54 -13.13
N THR A 447 -8.72 -25.69 -13.28
CA THR A 447 -9.12 -26.90 -12.56
C THR A 447 -8.47 -27.04 -11.19
N GLY A 448 -7.46 -26.23 -10.84
CA GLY A 448 -6.69 -26.36 -9.59
C GLY A 448 -7.49 -26.10 -8.30
N VAL A 449 -6.78 -25.95 -7.18
CA VAL A 449 -7.39 -25.72 -5.85
C VAL A 449 -8.33 -24.51 -5.85
N THR A 450 -7.97 -23.45 -6.56
CA THR A 450 -8.78 -22.23 -6.73
C THR A 450 -10.10 -22.53 -7.45
N GLY A 451 -10.08 -23.31 -8.53
CA GLY A 451 -11.29 -23.74 -9.23
C GLY A 451 -12.22 -24.59 -8.38
N GLU A 452 -11.67 -25.48 -7.53
CA GLU A 452 -12.49 -26.25 -6.60
C GLU A 452 -13.15 -25.38 -5.53
N LYS A 453 -12.42 -24.39 -5.00
CA LYS A 453 -12.96 -23.41 -4.07
C LYS A 453 -14.08 -22.60 -4.74
N ALA A 454 -13.85 -22.12 -5.97
CA ALA A 454 -14.85 -21.39 -6.74
C ALA A 454 -16.15 -22.21 -6.87
N LEU A 455 -16.05 -23.48 -7.28
CA LEU A 455 -17.21 -24.37 -7.42
C LEU A 455 -17.99 -24.52 -6.10
N LYS A 456 -17.27 -24.71 -4.98
CA LYS A 456 -17.88 -24.88 -3.65
C LYS A 456 -18.52 -23.59 -3.12
N SER A 457 -18.05 -22.44 -3.56
CA SER A 457 -18.57 -21.12 -3.17
C SER A 457 -19.76 -20.65 -4.01
N LEU A 458 -20.09 -21.34 -5.11
CA LEU A 458 -21.26 -20.99 -5.91
C LEU A 458 -22.56 -21.22 -5.10
N PRO A 459 -23.53 -20.28 -5.13
CA PRO A 459 -24.83 -20.46 -4.49
C PRO A 459 -25.56 -21.73 -4.96
N ASN A 460 -25.33 -22.11 -6.21
CA ASN A 460 -25.81 -23.36 -6.78
C ASN A 460 -24.66 -24.02 -7.58
N PRO A 461 -23.93 -25.00 -7.02
CA PRO A 461 -22.86 -25.69 -7.74
C PRO A 461 -23.30 -26.39 -9.04
N ASN A 462 -24.61 -26.60 -9.23
CA ASN A 462 -25.14 -27.16 -10.48
C ASN A 462 -25.20 -26.15 -11.63
N SER A 463 -25.09 -24.84 -11.38
CA SER A 463 -24.97 -23.85 -12.45
C SER A 463 -23.63 -23.95 -13.19
N ALA A 464 -22.60 -24.49 -12.53
CA ALA A 464 -21.34 -24.84 -13.19
C ALA A 464 -21.56 -26.06 -14.09
N ILE A 465 -21.47 -25.87 -15.40
CA ILE A 465 -21.64 -26.93 -16.39
C ILE A 465 -20.34 -27.66 -16.71
N GLY A 466 -19.19 -27.06 -16.41
CA GLY A 466 -17.88 -27.65 -16.63
C GLY A 466 -16.72 -26.82 -16.07
N PHE A 467 -15.53 -27.41 -16.08
CA PHE A 467 -14.27 -26.68 -15.95
C PHE A 467 -13.65 -26.46 -17.33
N SER A 468 -12.92 -25.36 -17.50
CA SER A 468 -12.05 -25.11 -18.65
C SER A 468 -10.60 -25.11 -18.18
N ASP A 469 -9.72 -25.82 -18.89
CA ASP A 469 -8.29 -25.88 -18.56
C ASP A 469 -7.43 -25.83 -19.82
N SER A 470 -6.28 -25.16 -19.78
CA SER A 470 -5.38 -25.09 -20.93
C SER A 470 -4.56 -26.37 -21.12
N ASN A 471 -4.48 -27.26 -20.12
CA ASN A 471 -3.76 -28.53 -20.23
C ASN A 471 -4.56 -29.58 -21.04
N PRO A 472 -4.11 -29.99 -22.23
CA PRO A 472 -4.81 -30.97 -23.07
C PRO A 472 -4.99 -32.34 -22.42
N GLU A 473 -4.09 -32.73 -21.51
CA GLU A 473 -4.17 -34.01 -20.81
C GLU A 473 -5.35 -34.09 -19.82
N LEU A 474 -5.94 -32.94 -19.47
CA LEU A 474 -7.10 -32.87 -18.59
C LEU A 474 -8.42 -32.90 -19.38
N HIS A 475 -8.40 -32.62 -20.68
CA HIS A 475 -9.62 -32.57 -21.50
C HIS A 475 -10.29 -33.94 -21.57
N GLY A 476 -11.62 -33.97 -21.39
CA GLY A 476 -12.41 -35.20 -21.36
C GLY A 476 -12.39 -35.95 -20.03
N LYS A 477 -11.54 -35.55 -19.07
CA LYS A 477 -11.64 -36.00 -17.68
C LYS A 477 -12.76 -35.26 -16.95
N THR A 478 -13.12 -35.74 -15.77
CA THR A 478 -14.09 -35.07 -14.89
C THR A 478 -13.43 -34.64 -13.59
N ARG A 479 -13.91 -33.53 -13.02
CA ARG A 479 -13.56 -33.05 -11.68
C ARG A 479 -14.84 -32.64 -10.96
N HIS A 480 -15.07 -33.18 -9.77
CA HIS A 480 -16.34 -33.02 -9.04
C HIS A 480 -17.59 -33.37 -9.88
N GLY A 481 -17.49 -34.38 -10.74
CA GLY A 481 -18.57 -34.78 -11.64
C GLY A 481 -18.85 -33.81 -12.79
N LYS A 482 -18.06 -32.74 -12.94
CA LYS A 482 -18.14 -31.78 -14.06
C LYS A 482 -17.06 -32.12 -15.10
N PRO A 483 -17.35 -32.06 -16.40
CA PRO A 483 -16.36 -32.29 -17.44
C PRO A 483 -15.29 -31.18 -17.44
N ILE A 484 -14.06 -31.54 -17.76
CA ILE A 484 -13.00 -30.59 -18.08
C ILE A 484 -12.92 -30.48 -19.61
N VAL A 485 -13.15 -29.28 -20.12
CA VAL A 485 -13.16 -28.99 -21.56
C VAL A 485 -11.99 -28.11 -21.97
N ALA A 486 -11.71 -28.07 -23.26
CA ALA A 486 -10.77 -27.13 -23.83
C ALA A 486 -11.31 -25.69 -23.71
N PRO A 487 -10.43 -24.67 -23.63
CA PRO A 487 -10.85 -23.27 -23.58
C PRO A 487 -11.78 -22.88 -24.72
N GLN A 488 -11.53 -23.43 -25.92
CA GLN A 488 -12.36 -23.15 -27.09
C GLN A 488 -13.81 -23.62 -26.89
N THR A 489 -14.04 -24.75 -26.23
CA THR A 489 -15.39 -25.25 -25.95
C THR A 489 -16.18 -24.32 -25.04
N ALA A 490 -15.53 -23.74 -24.01
CA ALA A 490 -16.19 -22.76 -23.15
C ALA A 490 -16.45 -21.41 -23.86
N VAL A 491 -15.56 -21.03 -24.79
CA VAL A 491 -15.72 -19.83 -25.62
C VAL A 491 -16.90 -19.96 -26.59
N ASP A 492 -16.99 -21.12 -27.27
CA ASP A 492 -17.99 -21.42 -28.31
C ASP A 492 -19.42 -21.53 -27.74
N ASP A 493 -19.56 -21.85 -26.46
CA ASP A 493 -20.85 -21.85 -25.76
C ASP A 493 -21.28 -20.42 -25.41
N LEU A 494 -21.85 -19.71 -26.39
CA LEU A 494 -22.20 -18.29 -26.31
C LEU A 494 -23.19 -17.94 -25.18
N ASP A 495 -23.98 -18.91 -24.72
CA ASP A 495 -24.98 -18.72 -23.67
C ASP A 495 -24.40 -18.90 -22.25
N SER A 496 -23.15 -19.34 -22.15
CA SER A 496 -22.47 -19.56 -20.88
C SER A 496 -21.66 -18.34 -20.41
N GLN A 497 -21.58 -18.19 -19.09
CA GLN A 497 -20.63 -17.29 -18.42
C GLN A 497 -19.32 -18.03 -18.13
N ILE A 498 -18.24 -17.29 -17.92
CA ILE A 498 -16.90 -17.81 -17.59
C ILE A 498 -16.43 -17.16 -16.28
N LEU A 499 -16.21 -17.98 -15.25
CA LEU A 499 -15.60 -17.56 -13.99
C LEU A 499 -14.12 -17.94 -13.99
N ILE A 500 -13.22 -16.97 -14.02
CA ILE A 500 -11.77 -17.19 -13.94
C ILE A 500 -11.40 -17.47 -12.48
N ALA A 501 -10.89 -18.68 -12.23
CA ALA A 501 -10.51 -19.19 -10.92
C ALA A 501 -9.12 -19.84 -10.99
N SER A 502 -8.12 -19.03 -11.35
CA SER A 502 -6.74 -19.43 -11.62
C SER A 502 -5.77 -18.34 -11.20
N MET A 503 -4.53 -18.74 -10.83
CA MET A 503 -3.44 -17.79 -10.57
C MET A 503 -2.94 -17.07 -11.83
N TYR A 504 -3.28 -17.58 -13.02
CA TYR A 504 -2.97 -16.97 -14.33
C TYR A 504 -4.14 -16.11 -14.84
N GLY A 505 -4.74 -15.32 -13.95
CA GLY A 505 -6.01 -14.64 -14.23
C GLY A 505 -5.93 -13.68 -15.42
N ASP A 506 -4.85 -12.92 -15.51
CA ASP A 506 -4.64 -11.90 -16.54
C ASP A 506 -4.38 -12.54 -17.92
N GLU A 507 -3.55 -13.58 -17.98
CA GLU A 507 -3.25 -14.29 -19.22
C GLU A 507 -4.49 -14.99 -19.76
N ILE A 508 -5.32 -15.55 -18.87
CA ILE A 508 -6.60 -16.18 -19.25
C ILE A 508 -7.57 -15.11 -19.77
N LEU A 509 -7.71 -13.97 -19.08
CA LEU A 509 -8.56 -12.87 -19.53
C LEU A 509 -8.15 -12.39 -20.93
N GLU A 510 -6.87 -12.12 -21.14
CA GLU A 510 -6.33 -11.69 -22.44
C GLU A 510 -6.62 -12.74 -23.53
N SER A 511 -6.44 -14.02 -23.19
CA SER A 511 -6.77 -15.16 -24.07
C SER A 511 -8.24 -15.19 -24.48
N LEU A 512 -9.16 -14.94 -23.56
CA LEU A 512 -10.60 -14.97 -23.81
C LEU A 512 -11.03 -13.78 -24.67
N LEU A 513 -10.50 -12.59 -24.38
CA LEU A 513 -10.75 -11.39 -25.16
C LEU A 513 -10.23 -11.51 -26.60
N LYS A 514 -9.03 -12.07 -26.79
CA LYS A 514 -8.46 -12.36 -28.13
C LYS A 514 -9.32 -13.35 -28.94
N ARG A 515 -10.07 -14.22 -28.27
CA ARG A 515 -11.01 -15.16 -28.89
C ARG A 515 -12.42 -14.59 -29.08
N GLY A 516 -12.63 -13.31 -28.79
CA GLY A 516 -13.90 -12.62 -29.01
C GLY A 516 -14.94 -12.85 -27.91
N VAL A 517 -14.56 -13.36 -26.74
CA VAL A 517 -15.46 -13.42 -25.59
C VAL A 517 -15.73 -12.01 -25.10
N SER A 518 -17.02 -11.63 -25.04
CA SER A 518 -17.41 -10.33 -24.52
C SER A 518 -17.15 -10.22 -23.02
N ILE A 519 -16.71 -9.06 -22.55
CA ILE A 519 -16.31 -8.85 -21.15
C ILE A 519 -17.46 -9.09 -20.15
N ASP A 520 -18.71 -8.90 -20.57
CA ASP A 520 -19.91 -9.17 -19.77
C ASP A 520 -20.21 -10.67 -19.59
N ARG A 521 -19.44 -11.54 -20.24
CA ARG A 521 -19.44 -12.99 -20.04
C ARG A 521 -18.37 -13.46 -19.06
N ILE A 522 -17.51 -12.57 -18.56
CA ILE A 522 -16.34 -12.93 -17.77
C ILE A 522 -16.46 -12.37 -16.35
N ALA A 523 -16.29 -13.23 -15.36
CA ALA A 523 -16.19 -12.89 -13.95
C ALA A 523 -14.89 -13.43 -13.36
N PHE A 524 -14.44 -12.83 -12.25
CA PHE A 524 -13.29 -13.31 -11.48
C PHE A 524 -13.77 -13.88 -10.16
N ALA A 525 -13.21 -15.03 -9.77
CA ALA A 525 -13.41 -15.57 -8.44
C ALA A 525 -12.54 -14.77 -7.46
N ASP A 526 -13.18 -14.00 -6.58
CA ASP A 526 -12.53 -13.33 -5.46
C ASP A 526 -12.24 -14.39 -4.38
N LEU A 527 -11.04 -14.97 -4.39
CA LEU A 527 -10.70 -16.19 -3.65
C LEU A 527 -9.43 -16.12 -2.82
#